data_AF-A0A847DJI8-F1
#
_entry.id   AF-A0A847DJI8-F1
#
_cell.length_a   1.000
_cell.length_b   1.000
_cell.length_c   1.000
_cell.angle_alpha   90.00
_cell.angle_beta   90.00
_cell.angle_gamma   90.00
#
_symmetry.space_group_name_H-M   'P 1'
#
loop_
_entity.id
_entity.type
_entity.pdbx_description
1 polymer ?
#
loop_
_entity_poly.entity_id
_entity_poly.type
_entity_poly.pdbx_seq_one_letter_code
_entity_poly.pdbx_strand_id
1 'polypeptide(L)'
;MNKIMVFMLIQFIICFAVSAQTDAVRSNTDSGTFTRVLKNQDYGLSITRLILDLGDVAVINKNDIREDLFTVSLSPDTGKSAVRIKGIAVTDKFGDAVDSGRYITIDLDFGLDADMSMASSYIVTLNKDLGILKKGSQFFQKGRTIRK
;
A
#
# COMPACT_ATOMS: atom_id res chain seq x y z
N MET A 1 63.34 -18.48 22.79
CA MET A 1 62.70 -18.90 21.53
C MET A 1 61.23 -19.23 21.81
N ASN A 2 60.36 -18.41 21.22
CA ASN A 2 58.96 -18.65 20.84
C ASN A 2 57.94 -19.05 21.92
N LYS A 3 57.64 -18.11 22.84
CA LYS A 3 56.33 -17.99 23.51
C LYS A 3 55.46 -16.90 22.85
N ILE A 4 55.59 -16.74 21.53
CA ILE A 4 54.85 -15.77 20.71
C ILE A 4 54.18 -16.56 19.59
N MET A 5 53.27 -17.46 19.97
CA MET A 5 52.39 -18.14 19.00
C MET A 5 51.09 -18.62 19.66
N VAL A 6 50.59 -17.84 20.63
CA VAL A 6 49.26 -18.04 21.24
C VAL A 6 48.53 -16.70 21.34
N PHE A 7 48.75 -15.82 20.36
CA PHE A 7 48.11 -14.49 20.32
C PHE A 7 47.42 -14.19 18.99
N MET A 8 47.17 -15.23 18.19
CA MET A 8 46.58 -15.09 16.86
C MET A 8 45.48 -16.12 16.61
N LEU A 9 44.61 -16.36 17.61
CA LEU A 9 43.42 -17.20 17.45
C LEU A 9 42.23 -16.76 18.34
N ILE A 10 42.15 -15.49 18.73
CA ILE A 10 40.95 -14.94 19.38
C ILE A 10 40.74 -13.52 18.85
N GLN A 11 40.52 -13.41 17.54
CA GLN A 11 40.10 -12.14 16.92
C GLN A 11 39.00 -12.35 15.88
N PHE A 12 38.24 -13.43 16.02
CA PHE A 12 37.07 -13.65 15.17
C PHE A 12 35.89 -14.00 16.07
N ILE A 13 34.81 -13.22 15.91
CA ILE A 13 33.48 -13.44 16.49
C ILE A 13 33.51 -13.05 17.97
N ILE A 14 33.11 -11.83 18.34
CA ILE A 14 31.71 -11.47 18.51
C ILE A 14 31.60 -9.96 18.26
N CYS A 15 31.19 -9.59 17.05
CA CYS A 15 30.67 -8.26 16.78
C CYS A 15 29.14 -8.36 16.98
N PHE A 16 28.67 -8.24 18.23
CA PHE A 16 27.25 -7.96 18.48
C PHE A 16 26.99 -6.53 18.02
N ALA A 17 26.83 -6.35 16.71
CA ALA A 17 26.08 -5.24 16.18
C ALA A 17 24.63 -5.45 16.62
N VAL A 18 24.29 -4.97 17.81
CA VAL A 18 22.91 -4.58 18.11
C VAL A 18 22.64 -3.39 17.20
N SER A 19 22.32 -3.66 15.93
CA SER A 19 21.50 -2.75 15.17
C SER A 19 20.19 -2.68 15.94
N ALA A 20 20.06 -1.67 16.78
CA ALA A 20 18.76 -1.17 17.18
C ALA A 20 18.06 -0.80 15.86
N GLN A 21 17.33 -1.76 15.29
CA GLN A 21 16.19 -1.41 14.46
C GLN A 21 15.32 -0.59 15.39
N THR A 22 15.41 0.73 15.25
CA THR A 22 14.30 1.59 15.52
C THR A 22 13.21 1.15 14.55
N ASP A 23 12.50 0.08 14.91
CA ASP A 23 11.14 -0.13 14.49
C ASP A 23 10.42 1.11 15.00
N ALA A 24 10.36 2.12 14.13
CA ALA A 24 9.45 3.21 14.29
C ALA A 24 8.12 2.56 14.64
N VAL A 25 7.59 2.91 15.81
CA VAL A 25 6.28 2.49 16.28
C VAL A 25 5.27 2.93 15.23
N ARG A 26 5.06 2.07 14.23
CA ARG A 26 3.96 2.18 13.30
C ARG A 26 2.74 1.91 14.14
N SER A 27 1.99 2.96 14.39
CA SER A 27 0.64 2.89 14.91
C SER A 27 -0.07 1.68 14.29
N ASN A 28 -0.69 0.88 15.15
CA ASN A 28 -1.31 -0.42 14.89
C ASN A 28 -2.59 -0.32 14.03
N THR A 29 -2.58 0.57 13.02
CA THR A 29 -3.70 0.98 12.16
C THR A 29 -3.39 0.88 10.66
N ASP A 30 -2.16 0.53 10.29
CA ASP A 30 -1.79 0.27 8.90
C ASP A 30 -2.39 -1.07 8.46
N SER A 31 -3.39 -1.02 7.59
CA SER A 31 -4.25 -2.19 7.30
C SER A 31 -3.88 -2.93 6.03
N GLY A 32 -2.90 -2.39 5.30
CA GLY A 32 -2.49 -2.84 3.99
C GLY A 32 -1.82 -1.71 3.22
N THR A 33 -1.52 -1.98 1.96
CA THR A 33 -0.88 -0.99 1.09
C THR A 33 -1.56 -0.90 -0.25
N PHE A 34 -1.29 0.14 -1.04
CA PHE A 34 -1.79 0.19 -2.41
C PHE A 34 -0.73 0.64 -3.41
N THR A 35 -0.95 0.28 -4.66
CA THR A 35 -0.19 0.71 -5.83
C THR A 35 -1.07 1.53 -6.77
N ARG A 36 -0.50 2.59 -7.34
CA ARG A 36 -1.19 3.50 -8.28
C ARG A 36 -0.99 3.01 -9.70
N VAL A 37 -2.05 3.04 -10.51
CA VAL A 37 -2.02 2.70 -11.94
C VAL A 37 -2.34 3.94 -12.77
N LEU A 38 -1.41 4.28 -13.66
CA LEU A 38 -1.56 5.36 -14.64
C LEU A 38 -2.10 4.79 -15.93
N LYS A 39 -3.05 5.52 -16.53
CA LYS A 39 -3.51 5.29 -17.89
C LYS A 39 -3.50 6.61 -18.64
N ASN A 40 -3.25 6.52 -19.94
CA ASN A 40 -3.45 7.66 -20.82
C ASN A 40 -4.97 7.85 -21.01
N GLN A 41 -5.46 9.04 -20.72
CA GLN A 41 -6.82 9.47 -20.98
C GLN A 41 -6.79 10.55 -22.06
N ASP A 42 -7.96 10.91 -22.60
CA ASP A 42 -8.07 11.94 -23.65
C ASP A 42 -7.52 13.31 -23.20
N TYR A 43 -7.47 13.55 -21.88
CA TYR A 43 -6.94 14.75 -21.23
C TYR A 43 -5.54 14.58 -20.64
N GLY A 44 -4.88 13.44 -20.87
CA GLY A 44 -3.49 13.20 -20.44
C GLY A 44 -3.33 12.00 -19.50
N LEU A 45 -2.11 11.85 -18.98
CA LEU A 45 -1.73 10.73 -18.12
C LEU A 45 -2.26 10.96 -16.70
N SER A 46 -3.19 10.12 -16.24
CA SER A 46 -3.80 10.26 -14.90
C SER A 46 -3.85 8.93 -14.14
N ILE A 47 -3.93 9.02 -12.79
CA ILE A 47 -4.14 7.85 -11.93
C ILE A 47 -5.60 7.44 -12.00
N THR A 48 -5.90 6.37 -12.72
CA THR A 48 -7.29 5.92 -12.92
C THR A 48 -7.66 4.77 -12.01
N ARG A 49 -6.68 4.10 -11.39
CA ARG A 49 -6.90 2.91 -10.58
C ARG A 49 -5.90 2.79 -9.44
N LEU A 50 -6.39 2.30 -8.30
CA LEU A 50 -5.61 1.89 -7.14
C LEU A 50 -5.72 0.37 -6.98
N ILE A 51 -4.61 -0.33 -6.80
CA ILE A 51 -4.58 -1.77 -6.46
C ILE A 51 -4.22 -1.87 -4.98
N LEU A 52 -5.18 -2.24 -4.14
CA LEU A 52 -4.99 -2.45 -2.71
C LEU A 52 -4.50 -3.89 -2.49
N ASP A 53 -3.43 -4.03 -1.72
CA ASP A 53 -2.97 -5.27 -1.11
C ASP A 53 -3.43 -5.27 0.35
N LEU A 54 -4.35 -6.19 0.66
CA LEU A 54 -4.96 -6.32 1.98
C LEU A 54 -4.08 -7.13 2.96
N GLY A 55 -2.93 -7.63 2.52
CA GLY A 55 -2.03 -8.46 3.30
C GLY A 55 -2.39 -9.95 3.30
N ASP A 56 -1.47 -10.76 3.81
CA ASP A 56 -1.53 -12.24 3.71
C ASP A 56 -2.67 -12.91 4.50
N VAL A 57 -3.33 -12.16 5.36
CA VAL A 57 -4.38 -12.67 6.26
C VAL A 57 -5.80 -12.32 5.80
N ALA A 58 -5.95 -11.56 4.71
CA ALA A 58 -7.25 -11.14 4.19
C ALA A 58 -7.54 -11.79 2.82
N VAL A 59 -8.48 -12.73 2.80
CA VAL A 59 -9.09 -13.25 1.56
C VAL A 59 -10.53 -12.78 1.53
N ILE A 60 -10.93 -12.14 0.42
CA ILE A 60 -12.23 -11.51 0.27
C ILE A 60 -12.94 -12.08 -0.95
N ASN A 61 -14.25 -12.31 -0.83
CA ASN A 61 -15.10 -12.71 -1.94
C ASN A 61 -15.62 -11.49 -2.70
N LYS A 62 -15.78 -11.60 -4.03
CA LYS A 62 -16.35 -10.53 -4.86
C LYS A 62 -17.74 -10.05 -4.40
N ASN A 63 -18.50 -10.91 -3.73
CA ASN A 63 -19.85 -10.57 -3.25
C ASN A 63 -19.83 -9.72 -1.96
N ASP A 64 -18.69 -9.67 -1.28
CA ASP A 64 -18.52 -8.92 -0.03
C ASP A 64 -18.05 -7.48 -0.27
N ILE A 65 -17.66 -7.15 -1.51
CA ILE A 65 -17.17 -5.82 -1.87
C ILE A 65 -18.26 -4.94 -2.48
N ARG A 66 -18.26 -3.66 -2.10
CA ARG A 66 -19.15 -2.62 -2.59
C ARG A 66 -18.43 -1.27 -2.56
N GLU A 67 -18.84 -0.33 -3.40
CA GLU A 67 -18.17 0.97 -3.53
C GLU A 67 -18.22 1.79 -2.24
N ASP A 68 -19.27 1.64 -1.44
CA ASP A 68 -19.46 2.36 -0.17
C ASP A 68 -18.53 1.88 0.95
N LEU A 69 -17.85 0.75 0.76
CA LEU A 69 -16.89 0.22 1.73
C LEU A 69 -15.65 1.09 1.84
N PHE A 70 -15.27 1.82 0.80
CA PHE A 70 -14.04 2.60 0.79
C PHE A 70 -14.33 4.07 0.53
N THR A 71 -13.54 4.92 1.16
CA THR A 71 -13.42 6.32 0.78
C THR A 71 -12.00 6.56 0.29
N VAL A 72 -11.89 7.24 -0.85
CA VAL A 72 -10.62 7.69 -1.39
C VAL A 72 -10.56 9.20 -1.22
N SER A 73 -9.48 9.68 -0.61
CA SER A 73 -9.23 11.10 -0.46
C SER A 73 -7.83 11.43 -0.91
N LEU A 74 -7.66 12.63 -1.44
CA LEU A 74 -6.37 13.24 -1.69
C LEU A 74 -5.99 14.04 -0.47
N SER A 75 -4.79 13.83 0.02
CA SER A 75 -4.14 14.72 0.98
C SER A 75 -3.22 15.67 0.20
N PRO A 76 -3.67 16.88 -0.16
CA PRO A 76 -2.75 17.98 -0.41
C PRO A 76 -2.33 18.59 0.93
N ASP A 77 -1.22 19.32 0.93
CA ASP A 77 -0.71 20.09 2.07
C ASP A 77 -1.73 21.12 2.62
N THR A 78 -2.85 21.36 1.91
CA THR A 78 -3.85 22.42 2.21
C THR A 78 -5.29 21.94 2.46
N GLY A 79 -5.60 20.64 2.42
CA GLY A 79 -6.92 20.12 2.83
C GLY A 79 -7.46 18.92 2.03
N LYS A 80 -8.11 17.97 2.71
CA LYS A 80 -8.55 16.70 2.11
C LYS A 80 -9.63 16.91 1.03
N SER A 81 -9.37 16.45 -0.20
CA SER A 81 -10.36 16.43 -1.29
C SER A 81 -10.84 15.01 -1.53
N ALA A 82 -12.16 14.78 -1.56
CA ALA A 82 -12.73 13.47 -1.83
C ALA A 82 -12.58 13.11 -3.32
N VAL A 83 -12.20 11.86 -3.61
CA VAL A 83 -12.14 11.32 -4.98
C VAL A 83 -13.29 10.35 -5.17
N ARG A 84 -14.00 10.52 -6.28
CA ARG A 84 -15.12 9.65 -6.62
C ARG A 84 -14.62 8.29 -7.10
N ILE A 85 -15.14 7.24 -6.48
CA ILE A 85 -14.96 5.85 -6.91
C ILE A 85 -15.96 5.56 -8.04
N LYS A 86 -15.48 4.97 -9.12
CA LYS A 86 -16.25 4.54 -10.29
C LYS A 86 -16.58 3.05 -10.24
N GLY A 87 -15.74 2.26 -9.58
CA GLY A 87 -15.91 0.83 -9.48
C GLY A 87 -14.94 0.20 -8.50
N ILE A 88 -15.32 -0.99 -8.02
CA ILE A 88 -14.49 -1.81 -7.15
C ILE A 88 -14.59 -3.27 -7.59
N ALA A 89 -13.46 -3.98 -7.55
CA ALA A 89 -13.41 -5.40 -7.89
C ALA A 89 -12.38 -6.12 -7.02
N VAL A 90 -12.63 -7.39 -6.71
CA VAL A 90 -11.60 -8.28 -6.17
C VAL A 90 -10.75 -8.75 -7.35
N THR A 91 -9.44 -8.64 -7.21
CA THR A 91 -8.50 -8.95 -8.28
C THR A 91 -7.37 -9.83 -7.80
N ASP A 92 -6.57 -10.30 -8.76
CA ASP A 92 -5.23 -10.78 -8.49
C ASP A 92 -4.24 -9.60 -8.31
N LYS A 93 -2.95 -9.92 -8.13
CA LYS A 93 -1.87 -8.93 -7.98
C LYS A 93 -1.62 -8.07 -9.22
N PHE A 94 -2.11 -8.49 -10.38
CA PHE A 94 -1.94 -7.79 -11.66
C PHE A 94 -3.13 -6.88 -11.98
N GLY A 95 -4.23 -7.01 -11.22
CA GLY A 95 -5.44 -6.21 -11.36
C GLY A 95 -6.48 -6.85 -12.28
N ASP A 96 -6.39 -8.17 -12.50
CA ASP A 96 -7.38 -8.94 -13.24
C ASP A 96 -8.43 -9.50 -12.28
N ALA A 97 -9.71 -9.44 -12.67
CA ALA A 97 -10.82 -9.78 -11.80
C ALA A 97 -10.86 -11.27 -11.44
N VAL A 98 -11.13 -11.57 -10.17
CA VAL A 98 -11.25 -12.94 -9.64
C VAL A 98 -12.42 -13.04 -8.67
N ASP A 99 -12.92 -14.25 -8.44
CA ASP A 99 -14.05 -14.47 -7.53
C ASP A 99 -13.68 -14.30 -6.05
N SER A 100 -12.41 -14.58 -5.71
CA SER A 100 -11.87 -14.37 -4.37
C SER A 100 -10.38 -14.11 -4.42
N GLY A 101 -9.90 -13.21 -3.57
CA GLY A 101 -8.49 -12.84 -3.55
C GLY A 101 -8.14 -11.89 -2.41
N ARG A 102 -6.86 -11.53 -2.35
CA ARG A 102 -6.30 -10.57 -1.37
C ARG A 102 -6.11 -9.17 -1.93
N TYR A 103 -6.39 -8.97 -3.21
CA TYR A 103 -6.25 -7.68 -3.86
C TYR A 103 -7.61 -7.12 -4.23
N ILE A 104 -7.71 -5.80 -4.16
CA ILE A 104 -8.89 -5.07 -4.59
C ILE A 104 -8.43 -3.95 -5.53
N THR A 105 -9.07 -3.82 -6.69
CA THR A 105 -8.94 -2.61 -7.50
C THR A 105 -10.04 -1.62 -7.16
N ILE A 106 -9.67 -0.36 -6.97
CA ILE A 106 -10.57 0.78 -6.90
C ILE A 106 -10.33 1.61 -8.16
N ASP A 107 -11.33 1.65 -9.04
CA ASP A 107 -11.35 2.51 -10.21
C ASP A 107 -11.88 3.89 -9.81
N LEU A 108 -11.20 4.94 -10.27
CA LEU A 108 -11.52 6.33 -9.96
C LEU A 108 -12.24 6.95 -11.15
N ASP A 109 -13.24 7.80 -10.88
CA ASP A 109 -14.01 8.49 -11.93
C ASP A 109 -13.15 9.56 -12.62
N PHE A 110 -12.42 10.33 -11.80
CA PHE A 110 -11.42 11.30 -12.24
C PHE A 110 -10.14 11.11 -11.43
N GLY A 111 -9.06 10.77 -12.12
CA GLY A 111 -7.73 10.65 -11.55
C GLY A 111 -7.01 11.98 -11.45
N LEU A 112 -6.09 12.11 -10.49
CA LEU A 112 -5.08 13.17 -10.56
C LEU A 112 -4.19 12.97 -11.79
N ASP A 113 -3.88 14.08 -12.46
CA ASP A 113 -2.81 14.13 -13.45
C ASP A 113 -1.49 13.66 -12.82
N ALA A 114 -0.70 12.93 -13.59
CA ALA A 114 0.54 12.31 -13.15
C ALA A 114 1.54 13.33 -12.54
N ASP A 115 1.54 14.56 -13.06
CA ASP A 115 2.42 15.63 -12.60
C ASP A 115 2.01 16.17 -11.22
N MET A 116 0.71 16.36 -10.97
CA MET A 116 0.17 16.78 -9.66
C MET A 116 0.17 15.64 -8.63
N SER A 117 0.06 14.41 -9.10
CA SER A 117 0.10 13.17 -8.32
C SER A 117 1.43 12.94 -7.58
N MET A 118 2.53 13.57 -8.00
CA MET A 118 3.83 13.40 -7.37
C MET A 118 3.88 14.10 -6.00
N ALA A 119 3.15 15.21 -5.86
CA ALA A 119 3.07 15.98 -4.61
C ALA A 119 1.90 15.54 -3.71
N SER A 120 0.83 14.96 -4.28
CA SER A 120 -0.36 14.57 -3.52
C SER A 120 -0.38 13.08 -3.18
N SER A 121 -0.72 12.75 -1.94
CA SER A 121 -0.87 11.36 -1.48
C SER A 121 -2.35 10.96 -1.46
N TYR A 122 -2.66 9.79 -2.02
CA TYR A 122 -3.98 9.18 -1.82
C TYR A 122 -4.03 8.53 -0.44
N ILE A 123 -5.14 8.74 0.26
CA ILE A 123 -5.50 8.04 1.48
C ILE A 123 -6.77 7.25 1.18
N VAL A 124 -6.66 5.93 1.27
CA VAL A 124 -7.83 5.04 1.17
C VAL A 124 -8.22 4.61 2.58
N THR A 125 -9.48 4.84 2.95
CA THR A 125 -10.03 4.48 4.26
C THR A 125 -11.17 3.50 4.11
N LEU A 126 -11.18 2.47 4.95
CA LEU A 126 -12.26 1.51 5.04
C LEU A 126 -13.40 2.05 5.94
N ASN A 127 -14.62 2.11 5.43
CA ASN A 127 -15.78 2.69 6.11
C ASN A 127 -16.58 1.68 6.94
N LYS A 128 -16.37 0.37 6.71
CA LYS A 128 -17.07 -0.73 7.38
C LYS A 128 -16.12 -1.91 7.58
N ASP A 129 -16.34 -2.72 8.61
CA ASP A 129 -15.56 -3.93 8.81
C ASP A 129 -15.63 -4.84 7.57
N LEU A 130 -14.50 -5.45 7.23
CA LEU A 130 -14.35 -6.30 6.07
C LEU A 130 -13.45 -7.49 6.43
N GLY A 131 -14.10 -8.59 6.82
CA GLY A 131 -13.41 -9.74 7.41
C GLY A 131 -12.64 -9.35 8.68
N ILE A 132 -11.33 -9.51 8.65
CA ILE A 132 -10.44 -9.13 9.75
C ILE A 132 -10.06 -7.64 9.75
N LEU A 133 -10.29 -6.93 8.65
CA LEU A 133 -10.01 -5.51 8.53
C LEU A 133 -11.11 -4.71 9.23
N LYS A 134 -10.72 -3.73 10.02
CA LYS A 134 -11.64 -2.96 10.85
C LYS A 134 -11.99 -1.63 10.24
N LYS A 135 -13.22 -1.16 10.43
CA LYS A 135 -13.61 0.20 10.06
C LYS A 135 -12.58 1.21 10.56
N GLY A 136 -12.21 2.16 9.71
CA GLY A 136 -11.17 3.16 9.97
C GLY A 136 -9.79 2.74 9.51
N SER A 137 -9.61 1.48 9.12
CA SER A 137 -8.42 0.96 8.47
C SER A 137 -7.97 1.84 7.31
N GLN A 138 -6.70 2.25 7.31
CA GLN A 138 -6.10 3.06 6.26
C GLN A 138 -5.09 2.26 5.44
N PHE A 139 -5.09 2.50 4.14
CA PHE A 139 -4.12 1.96 3.20
C PHE A 139 -3.22 3.08 2.71
N PHE A 140 -1.92 2.80 2.75
CA PHE A 140 -0.89 3.74 2.34
C PHE A 140 -0.23 3.28 1.06
N GLN A 141 0.23 4.24 0.27
CA GLN A 141 0.91 3.90 -0.96
C GLN A 141 2.22 3.16 -0.64
N LYS A 142 2.44 2.00 -1.28
CA LYS A 142 3.70 1.27 -1.23
C LYS A 142 4.32 1.24 -2.62
N GLY A 143 5.53 1.74 -2.72
CA GLY A 143 6.36 1.62 -3.92
C GLY A 143 5.96 2.54 -5.08
N ARG A 144 6.41 2.15 -6.27
CA ARG A 144 6.35 2.94 -7.50
C ARG A 144 4.97 2.86 -8.16
N THR A 145 4.59 3.98 -8.75
CA THR A 145 3.47 4.09 -9.68
C THR A 145 3.70 3.20 -10.91
N ILE A 146 2.71 2.40 -11.31
CA ILE A 146 2.78 1.54 -12.50
C ILE A 146 2.06 2.23 -13.67
N ARG A 147 2.66 2.22 -14.85
CA ARG A 147 2.04 2.71 -16.10
C ARG A 147 1.45 1.52 -16.86
N LYS A 148 0.17 1.59 -17.23
CA LYS A 148 -0.48 0.62 -18.12
C LYS A 148 -0.95 1.32 -19.39
#